data_AF-A0A0K2V5K4-F1
#
_entry.id   AF-A0A0K2V5K4-F1
#
_cell.length_a   1.000
_cell.length_b   1.000
_cell.length_c   1.000
_cell.angle_alpha   90.00
_cell.angle_beta   90.00
_cell.angle_gamma   90.00
#
_symmetry.space_group_name_H-M   'P 1'
#
loop_
_entity.id
_entity.type
_entity.pdbx_description
1 polymer ?
#
loop_
_entity_poly.entity_id
_entity_poly.type
_entity_poly.pdbx_seq_one_letter_code
_entity_poly.pdbx_strand_id
1 'polypeptide(L)' 'MEVDGVCTLVGITSQGFECGTLGYGSFYVNVSYYLDWIIDNISERCSTPLNKLNLLTMSCG' A
#
# COMPACT_ATOMS: atom_id res chain seq x y z
N MET A 1 4.11 -9.52 -0.35
CA MET A 1 5.48 -10.01 -0.10
C MET A 1 5.65 -10.13 1.40
N GLU A 2 6.23 -11.20 1.91
CA GLU A 2 6.49 -11.32 3.35
C GLU A 2 7.88 -10.78 3.66
N VAL A 3 7.97 -9.83 4.58
CA VAL A 3 9.23 -9.31 5.13
C VAL A 3 9.11 -9.42 6.65
N ASP A 4 10.00 -10.18 7.28
CA ASP A 4 10.04 -10.39 8.73
C ASP A 4 8.72 -10.87 9.35
N GLY A 5 8.01 -11.79 8.67
CA GLY A 5 6.72 -12.31 9.15
C GLY A 5 5.53 -11.38 8.87
N VAL A 6 5.75 -10.25 8.19
CA VAL A 6 4.72 -9.25 7.89
C VAL A 6 4.42 -9.22 6.39
N CYS A 7 3.14 -9.40 6.04
CA CYS A 7 2.65 -9.23 4.68
C CYS A 7 2.67 -7.75 4.28
N THR A 8 3.57 -7.41 3.36
CA THR A 8 3.69 -6.09 2.74
C THR A 8 2.92 -6.03 1.43
N LEU A 9 2.09 -4.99 1.27
CA LEU A 9 1.41 -4.64 0.04
C LEU A 9 2.41 -3.99 -0.94
N VAL A 10 2.76 -4.70 -2.01
CA VAL A 10 3.74 -4.24 -3.00
C VAL A 10 3.12 -3.79 -4.32
N GLY A 11 1.88 -4.23 -4.59
CA GLY A 11 1.21 -3.94 -5.86
C GLY A 11 -0.30 -4.01 -5.75
N ILE A 12 -0.97 -3.22 -6.60
CA ILE A 12 -2.43 -3.25 -6.79
C ILE A 12 -2.69 -3.71 -8.21
N THR A 13 -3.58 -4.69 -8.40
CA THR A 13 -3.95 -5.16 -9.74
C THR A 13 -4.51 -3.99 -10.57
N SER A 14 -3.84 -3.67 -11.67
CA SER A 14 -4.27 -2.60 -12.59
C SER A 14 -5.14 -3.18 -13.69
N GLN A 15 -4.58 -4.14 -14.43
CA GLN A 15 -5.24 -4.78 -15.56
C GLN A 15 -4.73 -6.21 -15.72
N GLY A 16 -5.50 -7.02 -16.42
CA GLY A 16 -5.11 -8.35 -16.86
C GLY A 16 -5.73 -8.60 -18.22
N PHE A 17 -5.13 -9.51 -18.97
CA PHE A 17 -5.71 -9.95 -20.24
C PHE A 17 -6.80 -10.99 -19.96
N GLU A 18 -6.39 -12.10 -19.36
CA GLU A 18 -7.23 -13.20 -18.92
C GLU A 18 -6.60 -13.84 -17.67
N CYS A 19 -7.37 -14.66 -16.95
CA CYS A 19 -6.87 -15.31 -15.75
C CYS A 19 -6.04 -16.56 -16.11
N GLY A 20 -4.77 -16.58 -15.72
CA GLY A 20 -3.93 -17.79 -15.79
C GLY A 20 -3.37 -18.12 -17.18
N THR A 21 -3.41 -17.18 -18.13
CA THR A 21 -2.89 -17.42 -19.49
C THR A 21 -1.36 -17.46 -19.49
N LEU A 22 -0.80 -18.56 -19.97
CA LEU A 22 0.65 -18.74 -20.08
C LEU A 22 1.27 -17.65 -20.97
N GLY A 23 2.36 -17.06 -20.49
CA GLY A 23 3.06 -15.98 -21.19
C GLY A 23 2.46 -14.58 -20.99
N TYR A 24 1.29 -14.46 -20.35
CA TYR A 24 0.66 -13.17 -20.04
C TYR A 24 0.55 -12.97 -18.53
N GLY A 25 1.41 -12.11 -17.99
CA GLY A 25 1.31 -11.66 -16.60
C GLY A 25 0.24 -10.58 -16.43
N SER A 26 -0.38 -10.52 -15.25
CA SER A 26 -1.17 -9.37 -14.84
C SER A 26 -0.28 -8.15 -14.63
N PHE A 27 -0.82 -6.96 -14.89
CA PHE A 27 -0.14 -5.70 -14.67
C PHE A 27 -0.52 -5.16 -13.29
N TYR A 28 0.49 -4.77 -12.52
CA TYR A 28 0.31 -4.23 -11.18
C TYR A 28 0.80 -2.79 -11.13
N VAL A 29 0.09 -1.94 -10.40
CA VAL A 29 0.58 -0.63 -9.97
C VAL A 29 1.63 -0.85 -8.90
N ASN A 30 2.80 -0.21 -9.03
CA ASN A 30 3.84 -0.24 -7.99
C ASN A 30 3.45 0.66 -6.81
N VAL A 31 3.14 0.07 -5.66
CA VAL A 31 2.70 0.83 -4.48
C VAL A 31 3.77 1.75 -3.93
N SER A 32 5.04 1.35 -3.98
CA SER A 32 6.17 2.15 -3.49
C SER A 32 6.31 3.49 -4.23
N TYR A 33 5.90 3.56 -5.49
CA TYR A 33 5.94 4.79 -6.29
C TYR A 33 4.92 5.84 -5.81
N TYR A 34 3.81 5.41 -5.20
CA TYR A 34 2.71 6.29 -4.80
C TYR A 34 2.68 6.59 -3.30
N LEU A 35 3.71 6.22 -2.53
CA LEU A 35 3.71 6.37 -1.07
C LEU A 35 3.46 7.82 -0.63
N ASP A 36 4.08 8.81 -1.28
CA ASP A 36 3.89 10.22 -0.92
C ASP A 36 2.42 10.64 -1.09
N TRP A 37 1.81 10.32 -2.23
CA TRP A 37 0.39 10.60 -2.49
C TRP A 37 -0.52 9.89 -1.49
N ILE A 38 -0.23 8.62 -1.17
CA ILE A 38 -1.00 7.86 -0.18
C ILE A 38 -0.91 8.56 1.19
N ILE A 39 0.29 8.91 1.63
CA ILE A 39 0.55 9.56 2.92
C ILE A 39 -0.19 10.89 3.02
N ASP A 40 -0.14 11.72 1.98
CA ASP A 40 -0.84 13.00 1.95
C ASP A 40 -2.35 12.79 2.11
N ASN A 41 -2.94 11.85 1.37
CA ASN A 41 -4.40 11.61 1.39
C ASN A 41 -4.90 10.94 2.67
N ILE A 42 -4.07 10.14 3.36
CA ILE A 42 -4.45 9.56 4.65
C ILE A 42 -4.20 10.53 5.81
N SER A 43 -3.21 11.42 5.71
CA SER A 43 -2.91 12.41 6.76
C SER A 43 -3.98 13.49 6.86
N GLU A 44 -4.64 13.84 5.74
CA GLU A 44 -5.81 14.71 5.73
C GLU A 44 -7.03 14.10 6.44
N ARG A 45 -7.08 12.76 6.57
CA ARG A 45 -8.20 12.01 7.17
C ARG A 45 -7.90 11.49 8.56
N CYS A 46 -6.62 11.29 8.89
CA CYS A 46 -6.13 10.93 10.20
C CYS A 46 -5.32 12.11 10.74
N SER A 47 -5.93 12.95 11.58
CA SER A 47 -5.29 14.08 12.23
C SER A 47 -4.20 13.66 13.22
N THR A 48 -3.04 13.22 12.73
CA THR A 48 -1.83 13.13 13.54
C THR A 48 -0.58 13.43 12.71
N PRO A 49 0.28 14.37 13.14
CA PRO A 49 1.56 14.60 12.48
C PRO A 49 2.46 13.37 12.65
N LEU A 50 2.85 12.77 11.53
CA LEU A 50 3.70 11.57 11.41
C LEU A 50 5.10 11.67 12.07
N ASN A 51 5.44 12.82 12.65
CA ASN A 51 6.75 13.08 13.27
C ASN A 51 6.78 12.95 14.79
N LYS A 52 5.76 12.38 15.42
CA LYS A 52 5.85 11.88 16.80
C LYS A 52 5.13 10.54 16.91
N LEU A 53 5.66 9.71 17.82
CA LEU A 53 5.16 8.39 18.28
C LEU A 53 5.88 7.22 17.58
N ASN A 54 6.84 6.55 18.23
CA ASN A 54 6.54 5.63 19.35
C ASN A 54 5.14 5.04 19.17
N LEU A 55 5.06 4.11 18.21
CA LEU A 55 4.07 3.04 18.10
C LEU A 55 3.34 2.85 19.43
N LEU A 56 2.02 3.11 19.43
CA LEU A 56 0.99 2.69 20.38
C LEU A 56 -0.01 3.85 20.57
N THR A 57 -0.91 4.00 19.61
CA THR A 57 -2.36 4.31 19.75
C THR A 57 -2.84 4.93 18.44
N MET A 58 -3.24 4.10 17.47
CA MET A 58 -4.15 4.52 16.41
C MET A 58 -5.55 4.11 16.82
N SER A 59 -6.34 5.05 17.34
CA SER A 59 -7.80 4.95 17.30
C SER A 59 -8.28 5.89 16.20
N CYS A 60 -8.65 5.33 15.06
CA CYS A 60 -9.47 6.04 14.08
C CYS A 60 -10.89 6.08 14.64
N GLY A 61 -11.44 7.27 14.82
CA GLY A 61 -12.88 7.46 15.09
C GLY A 61 -13.70 7.19 13.84
#